data_AF-A0A2M6WWJ1-F1
#
_entry.id   AF-A0A2M6WWJ1-F1
#
_cell.length_a   1.000
_cell.length_b   1.000
_cell.length_c   1.000
_cell.angle_alpha   90.00
_cell.angle_beta   90.00
_cell.angle_gamma   90.00
#
_symmetry.space_group_name_H-M   'P 1'
#
loop_
_entity.id
_entity.type
_entity.pdbx_description
1 polymer ?
#
loop_
_entity_poly.entity_id
_entity_poly.type
_entity_poly.pdbx_seq_one_letter_code
_entity_poly.pdbx_strand_id
1 'polypeptide(L)'
;MGSKSAVKIVEFIFPKTCPICHRIGKDICAKCESAFEPAKLKCSVCSKHNPAGLTCEDCLKKYSPDQLLALYRYDGALKELIHKFKFEDITAAAEYFAD
;
A
#
# COMPACT_ATOMS: atom_id res chain seq x y z
N MET A 1 -13.34 27.62 5.06
CA MET A 1 -13.03 27.16 6.44
C MET A 1 -14.25 26.42 6.98
N GLY A 2 -14.32 25.10 6.76
CA GLY A 2 -15.46 24.29 7.18
C GLY A 2 -15.51 24.12 8.70
N SER A 3 -16.68 24.33 9.29
CA SER A 3 -16.93 24.11 10.73
C SER A 3 -16.61 22.66 11.11
N LYS A 4 -15.73 22.47 12.11
CA LYS A 4 -15.32 21.15 12.64
C LYS A 4 -16.50 20.27 13.08
N SER A 5 -17.65 20.86 13.37
CA SER A 5 -18.86 20.13 13.80
C SER A 5 -19.57 19.39 12.67
N ALA A 6 -19.54 19.91 11.44
CA ALA A 6 -20.18 19.27 10.29
C ALA A 6 -19.42 18.00 9.86
N VAL A 7 -18.07 18.04 9.93
CA VAL A 7 -17.20 16.90 9.60
C VAL A 7 -17.51 15.69 10.49
N LYS A 8 -17.71 15.90 11.80
CA LYS A 8 -18.02 14.83 12.75
C LYS A 8 -19.35 14.12 12.50
N ILE A 9 -20.36 14.85 11.99
CA ILE A 9 -21.67 14.25 11.69
C ILE A 9 -21.56 13.37 10.44
N VAL A 10 -20.82 13.82 9.44
CA VAL A 10 -20.57 13.04 8.22
C VAL A 10 -19.81 11.75 8.56
N GLU A 11 -18.77 11.83 9.39
CA GLU A 11 -18.02 10.64 9.85
C GLU A 11 -18.88 9.66 10.68
N PHE A 12 -19.91 10.16 11.37
CA PHE A 12 -20.82 9.31 12.13
C PHE A 12 -21.83 8.57 11.23
N ILE A 13 -22.37 9.25 10.21
CA ILE A 13 -23.34 8.66 9.27
C ILE A 13 -22.64 7.80 8.21
N PHE A 14 -21.42 8.18 7.82
CA PHE A 14 -20.59 7.51 6.82
C PHE A 14 -19.22 7.16 7.42
N PRO A 15 -19.17 6.20 8.35
CA PRO A 15 -17.92 5.81 8.95
C PRO A 15 -17.00 5.17 7.92
N LYS A 16 -15.69 5.39 8.06
CA LYS A 16 -14.68 4.66 7.30
C LYS A 16 -14.83 3.16 7.53
N THR A 17 -14.84 2.39 6.45
CA THR A 17 -14.91 0.93 6.50
C THR A 17 -13.78 0.32 5.69
N CYS A 18 -13.21 -0.77 6.20
CA CYS A 18 -12.19 -1.50 5.46
C CYS A 18 -12.79 -2.10 4.17
N PRO A 19 -12.25 -1.81 2.98
CA PRO A 19 -12.79 -2.30 1.70
C PRO A 19 -12.59 -3.80 1.47
N ILE A 20 -11.86 -4.49 2.36
CA ILE A 20 -11.64 -5.94 2.31
C ILE A 20 -12.64 -6.69 3.20
N CYS A 21 -12.80 -6.30 4.46
CA CYS A 21 -13.63 -7.02 5.43
C CYS A 21 -14.83 -6.23 6.00
N HIS A 22 -15.03 -4.99 5.55
CA HIS A 22 -16.13 -4.10 5.91
C HIS A 22 -16.22 -3.71 7.41
N ARG A 23 -15.16 -3.94 8.18
CA ARG A 23 -15.07 -3.47 9.58
C ARG A 23 -14.94 -1.95 9.62
N ILE A 24 -15.69 -1.31 10.51
CA ILE A 24 -15.63 0.14 10.79
C ILE A 24 -14.29 0.52 11.45
N GLY A 25 -13.70 1.65 11.05
CA GLY A 25 -12.72 2.40 11.84
C GLY A 25 -11.42 2.78 11.14
N LYS A 26 -10.98 2.08 10.09
CA LYS A 26 -9.77 2.41 9.32
C LYS A 26 -9.94 2.08 7.84
N ASP A 27 -9.18 2.75 7.00
CA ASP A 27 -9.14 2.55 5.54
C ASP A 27 -8.69 1.13 5.20
N ILE A 28 -7.65 0.59 5.86
CA ILE A 28 -7.39 -0.84 5.93
C ILE A 28 -7.21 -1.25 7.38
N CYS A 29 -7.91 -2.29 7.82
CA CYS A 29 -7.74 -2.78 9.18
C CYS A 29 -6.47 -3.65 9.30
N ALA A 30 -5.81 -3.60 10.46
CA ALA A 30 -4.56 -4.32 10.72
C ALA A 30 -4.65 -5.84 10.45
N LYS A 31 -5.83 -6.45 10.66
CA LYS A 31 -6.07 -7.85 10.32
C LYS A 31 -5.93 -8.11 8.82
N CYS A 32 -6.52 -7.27 7.98
CA CYS A 32 -6.44 -7.42 6.52
C CYS A 32 -5.04 -7.08 6.00
N GLU A 33 -4.42 -6.04 6.54
CA GLU A 33 -3.05 -5.67 6.20
C GLU A 33 -2.05 -6.77 6.56
N SER A 34 -2.21 -7.44 7.70
CA SER A 34 -1.34 -8.55 8.11
C SER A 34 -1.37 -9.77 7.17
N ALA A 35 -2.37 -9.84 6.28
CA ALA A 35 -2.46 -10.88 5.26
C ALA A 35 -1.68 -10.54 3.98
N PHE A 36 -1.15 -9.32 3.83
CA PHE A 36 -0.33 -8.94 2.69
C PHE A 36 1.05 -9.57 2.81
N GLU A 37 1.48 -10.28 1.76
CA GLU A 37 2.76 -10.95 1.76
C GLU A 37 3.89 -9.93 1.50
N PRO A 38 4.88 -9.77 2.40
CA PRO A 38 5.98 -8.83 2.18
C PRO A 38 6.79 -9.18 0.92
N ALA A 39 7.21 -8.15 0.17
CA ALA A 39 8.04 -8.38 -1.00
C ALA A 39 9.46 -8.78 -0.60
N LYS A 40 10.03 -9.77 -1.29
CA LYS A 40 11.47 -10.08 -1.17
C LYS A 40 12.27 -9.09 -1.98
N LEU A 41 13.03 -8.24 -1.28
CA LEU A 41 13.91 -7.28 -1.93
C LEU A 41 15.12 -7.95 -2.58
N LYS A 42 15.57 -7.33 -3.66
CA LYS A 42 16.64 -7.80 -4.54
C LYS A 42 17.35 -6.62 -5.19
N CYS A 43 18.56 -6.83 -5.68
CA CYS A 43 19.24 -5.86 -6.52
C CYS A 43 18.41 -5.62 -7.80
N SER A 44 18.18 -4.35 -8.14
CA SER A 44 17.41 -3.93 -9.32
C SER A 44 18.03 -4.39 -10.65
N VAL A 45 19.36 -4.58 -10.68
CA VAL A 45 20.13 -4.91 -11.89
C VAL A 45 20.24 -6.42 -12.08
N CYS A 46 20.77 -7.15 -11.09
CA CYS A 46 21.05 -8.59 -11.23
C CYS A 46 20.00 -9.51 -10.58
N SER A 47 19.01 -8.96 -9.88
CA SER A 47 17.98 -9.71 -9.15
C SER A 47 18.48 -10.66 -8.04
N LYS A 48 19.78 -10.62 -7.69
CA LYS A 48 20.28 -11.31 -6.48
C LYS A 48 19.59 -10.75 -5.25
N HIS A 49 19.36 -11.61 -4.26
CA HIS A 49 18.75 -11.20 -2.99
C HIS A 49 19.55 -10.06 -2.34
N ASN A 50 18.84 -9.02 -1.93
CA ASN A 50 19.39 -7.92 -1.16
C ASN A 50 18.33 -7.51 -0.12
N PRO A 51 18.56 -7.74 1.19
CA PRO A 51 17.59 -7.42 2.24
C PRO A 51 17.17 -5.95 2.28
N ALA A 52 18.04 -5.03 1.86
CA ALA A 52 17.75 -3.61 1.80
C ALA A 52 17.28 -3.15 0.41
N GLY A 53 17.24 -4.04 -0.59
CA GLY A 53 16.91 -3.70 -1.97
C GLY A 53 17.93 -2.80 -2.67
N LEU A 54 19.07 -2.53 -2.04
CA LEU A 54 20.13 -1.70 -2.63
C LEU A 54 20.71 -2.37 -3.89
N THR A 55 21.25 -1.57 -4.79
CA THR A 55 22.09 -2.10 -5.85
C THR A 55 23.36 -2.68 -5.25
N CYS A 56 23.68 -3.93 -5.57
CA CYS A 56 24.88 -4.60 -5.03
C CYS A 56 26.15 -3.96 -5.61
N GLU A 57 27.27 -4.13 -4.91
CA GLU A 57 28.57 -3.55 -5.28
C GLU A 57 28.98 -3.89 -6.73
N ASP A 58 28.79 -5.14 -7.16
CA ASP A 58 29.06 -5.59 -8.54
C ASP A 58 28.27 -4.82 -9.62
N CYS A 59 27.09 -4.32 -9.25
CA CYS A 59 26.15 -3.66 -10.17
C CYS A 59 26.17 -2.14 -10.02
N LEU A 60 26.84 -1.60 -9.00
CA LEU A 60 26.90 -0.17 -8.73
C LEU A 60 27.73 0.53 -9.80
N LYS A 61 27.09 1.39 -10.59
CA LYS A 61 27.68 2.14 -11.70
C LYS A 61 27.14 3.57 -11.70
N LYS A 62 27.75 4.45 -12.48
CA LYS A 62 27.35 5.87 -12.59
C LYS A 62 25.84 6.09 -12.82
N TYR A 63 25.17 5.17 -13.51
CA TYR A 63 23.75 5.26 -13.87
C TYR A 63 22.93 4.07 -13.38
N SER A 64 23.43 3.28 -12.42
CA SER A 64 22.61 2.24 -11.80
C SER A 64 21.57 2.87 -10.87
N PRO A 65 20.36 2.32 -10.77
CA PRO A 65 19.41 2.72 -9.72
C PRO A 65 20.04 2.53 -8.34
N ASP A 66 19.70 3.39 -7.37
CA ASP A 66 20.25 3.25 -6.01
C ASP A 66 19.62 2.07 -5.26
N GLN A 67 18.30 1.94 -5.38
CA GLN A 67 17.51 1.00 -4.58
C GLN A 67 16.24 0.55 -5.31
N LEU A 68 15.85 -0.70 -5.08
CA LEU A 68 14.52 -1.23 -5.36
C LEU A 68 13.72 -1.30 -4.07
N LEU A 69 12.59 -0.61 -4.02
CA LEU A 69 11.65 -0.67 -2.91
C LEU A 69 10.36 -1.35 -3.37
N ALA A 70 9.91 -2.32 -2.59
CA ALA A 70 8.62 -2.96 -2.72
C ALA A 70 8.17 -3.39 -1.32
N LEU A 71 6.98 -2.96 -0.90
CA LEU A 71 6.46 -3.31 0.43
C LEU A 71 5.88 -4.73 0.43
N TYR A 72 5.05 -5.01 -0.57
CA TYR A 72 4.26 -6.24 -0.64
C TYR A 72 4.32 -6.86 -2.03
N ARG A 73 4.05 -8.16 -2.10
CA ARG A 73 3.83 -8.87 -3.36
C ARG A 73 2.51 -8.45 -3.98
N TYR A 74 2.48 -8.36 -5.32
CA TYR A 74 1.27 -8.04 -6.08
C TYR A 74 0.41 -9.28 -6.30
N ASP A 75 -0.22 -9.77 -5.23
CA ASP A 75 -1.09 -10.95 -5.25
C ASP A 75 -2.23 -10.84 -4.23
N GLY A 76 -3.09 -11.86 -4.23
CA GLY A 76 -4.20 -12.03 -3.29
C GLY A 76 -5.07 -10.80 -3.12
N ALA A 77 -5.44 -10.53 -1.85
CA ALA A 77 -6.32 -9.42 -1.48
C ALA A 77 -5.73 -8.04 -1.82
N LEU A 78 -4.41 -7.88 -1.81
CA LEU A 78 -3.78 -6.61 -2.16
C LEU A 78 -3.93 -6.30 -3.66
N LYS A 79 -3.74 -7.31 -4.52
CA LYS A 79 -3.97 -7.18 -5.96
C LYS A 79 -5.41 -6.81 -6.27
N GLU A 80 -6.38 -7.48 -5.64
CA GLU A 80 -7.80 -7.17 -5.80
C GLU A 80 -8.12 -5.75 -5.31
N LEU A 81 -7.54 -5.35 -4.18
CA LEU A 81 -7.74 -4.01 -3.64
C LEU A 81 -7.20 -2.92 -4.58
N ILE A 82 -5.99 -3.10 -5.12
CA ILE A 82 -5.39 -2.18 -6.09
C ILE A 82 -6.25 -2.11 -7.36
N HIS A 83 -6.78 -3.24 -7.82
CA HIS A 83 -7.67 -3.28 -8.99
C HIS A 83 -8.94 -2.46 -8.75
N LYS A 84 -9.63 -2.72 -7.64
CA LYS A 84 -10.84 -1.99 -7.26
C LYS A 84 -10.61 -0.49 -7.13
N PHE A 85 -9.49 -0.10 -6.52
CA PHE A 85 -9.09 1.30 -6.39
C PHE A 85 -8.84 1.96 -7.75
N LYS A 86 -8.12 1.29 -8.67
CA LYS A 86 -7.75 1.87 -9.97
C LYS A 86 -8.89 1.89 -10.99
N PHE A 87 -9.78 0.90 -10.96
CA PHE A 87 -10.68 0.62 -12.08
C PHE A 87 -12.16 0.52 -11.71
N GLU A 88 -12.51 0.46 -10.42
CA GLU A 88 -13.89 0.27 -9.96
C GLU A 88 -14.37 1.40 -9.05
N ASP A 89 -13.65 2.53 -9.02
CA ASP A 89 -13.98 3.75 -8.25
C ASP A 89 -14.09 3.54 -6.72
N ILE A 90 -13.46 2.46 -6.20
CA ILE A 90 -13.40 2.18 -4.76
C ILE A 90 -12.26 3.00 -4.13
N THR A 91 -12.54 4.26 -3.81
CA THR A 91 -11.56 5.22 -3.25
C THR A 91 -11.30 5.05 -1.75
N ALA A 92 -11.96 4.12 -1.07
CA ALA A 92 -11.79 3.87 0.36
C ALA A 92 -10.36 3.47 0.78
N ALA A 93 -9.53 2.99 -0.15
CA ALA A 93 -8.12 2.68 0.09
C ALA A 93 -7.15 3.82 -0.28
N ALA A 94 -7.65 4.98 -0.71
CA ALA A 94 -6.82 6.07 -1.23
C ALA A 94 -5.82 6.57 -0.18
N GLU A 95 -6.27 6.80 1.06
CA GLU A 95 -5.41 7.25 2.16
C GLU A 95 -4.32 6.21 2.46
N TYR A 96 -4.66 4.92 2.49
CA TYR A 96 -3.68 3.86 2.70
C TYR A 96 -2.58 3.81 1.63
N PHE A 97 -2.91 4.14 0.37
CA PHE A 97 -1.93 4.15 -0.72
C PHE A 97 -1.19 5.49 -0.87
N ALA A 98 -1.60 6.53 -0.14
CA ALA A 98 -0.97 7.84 -0.17
C ALA A 98 0.17 7.98 0.86
N ASP A 99 0.16 7.13 1.88
CA ASP A 99 1.22 7.00 2.90
C ASP A 99 2.40 6.15 2.38
#